data_AF-A0A0B1S8D3-F1
#
_entry.id   AF-A0A0B1S8D3-F1
#
_cell.length_a   1.000
_cell.length_b   1.000
_cell.length_c   1.000
_cell.angle_alpha   90.00
_cell.angle_beta   90.00
_cell.angle_gamma   90.00
#
_symmetry.space_group_name_H-M   'P 1'
#
loop_
_entity.id
_entity.type
_entity.pdbx_description
1 polymer ?
#
loop_
_entity_poly.entity_id
_entity_poly.type
_entity_poly.pdbx_seq_one_letter_code
_entity_poly.pdbx_strand_id
1 'polypeptide(L)'
;RCVDSGEYLGGPLTKYIDTFVGVAGPNHGISLQVGGIAIPGCVFSVIPVCNQVTGLYSGVCPNESEFLQDINKQVGYEGTHIFTIYSKKDQIVGYTVCSKVRALKIASSWACITLLLTDKMDFLTRCTPA
;
A
#
# COMPACT_ATOMS: atom_id res chain seq x y z
N ARG A 1 5.13 7.89 14.56
CA ARG A 1 5.77 9.12 15.12
C ARG A 1 6.32 9.94 13.96
N CYS A 2 6.32 11.26 14.03
CA CYS A 2 6.97 12.10 13.02
C CYS A 2 8.47 11.79 12.93
N VAL A 3 9.03 11.79 11.72
CA VAL A 3 10.46 11.50 11.49
C VAL A 3 11.35 12.56 12.14
N ASP A 4 10.96 13.83 12.03
CA ASP A 4 11.82 14.95 12.42
C ASP A 4 11.63 15.36 13.89
N SER A 5 10.41 15.27 14.40
CA SER A 5 10.06 15.74 15.75
C SER A 5 9.74 14.63 16.76
N GLY A 6 9.59 13.38 16.31
CA GLY A 6 9.23 12.26 17.18
C GLY A 6 7.80 12.31 17.74
N GLU A 7 7.01 13.34 17.37
CA GLU A 7 5.66 13.55 17.84
C GLU A 7 4.73 12.40 17.47
N TYR A 8 3.75 12.14 18.33
CA TYR A 8 2.73 11.13 18.08
C TYR A 8 1.69 11.67 17.10
N LEU A 9 1.51 10.97 15.97
CA LEU A 9 0.60 11.37 14.89
C LEU A 9 -0.88 11.08 15.20
N GLY A 10 -1.18 10.50 16.37
CA GLY A 10 -2.51 10.04 16.73
C GLY A 10 -2.74 8.57 16.43
N GLY A 11 -3.93 8.10 16.78
CA GLY A 11 -4.44 6.78 16.40
C GLY A 11 -5.19 6.80 15.06
N PRO A 12 -5.82 5.67 14.69
CA PRO A 12 -6.60 5.52 13.46
C PRO A 12 -7.65 6.62 13.24
N LEU A 13 -7.86 7.01 11.98
CA LEU A 13 -8.87 8.00 11.58
C LEU A 13 -10.25 7.40 11.31
N THR A 14 -10.42 6.08 11.48
CA THR A 14 -11.64 5.32 11.19
C THR A 14 -12.91 5.94 11.76
N LYS A 15 -12.85 6.59 12.93
CA LYS A 15 -14.01 7.26 13.56
C LYS A 15 -14.51 8.50 12.81
N TYR A 16 -13.69 9.07 11.92
CA TYR A 16 -14.01 10.27 11.15
C TYR A 16 -14.16 9.99 9.66
N ILE A 17 -13.54 8.91 9.18
CA ILE A 17 -13.52 8.55 7.76
C ILE A 17 -14.43 7.35 7.53
N ASP A 18 -15.57 7.60 6.90
CA ASP A 18 -16.45 6.54 6.43
C ASP A 18 -15.79 5.74 5.30
N THR A 19 -15.33 6.43 4.26
CA THR A 19 -14.75 5.80 3.06
C THR A 19 -13.34 6.33 2.77
N PHE A 20 -12.38 5.43 2.65
CA PHE A 20 -11.00 5.71 2.25
C PHE A 20 -10.70 5.07 0.89
N VAL A 21 -10.21 5.87 -0.05
CA VAL A 21 -9.83 5.41 -1.40
C VAL A 21 -8.34 5.62 -1.60
N GLY A 22 -7.57 4.53 -1.60
CA GLY A 22 -6.15 4.55 -1.88
C GLY A 22 -5.86 4.34 -3.37
N VAL A 23 -5.00 5.15 -3.98
CA VAL A 23 -4.54 5.00 -5.36
C VAL A 23 -3.04 4.71 -5.37
N ALA A 24 -2.63 3.62 -6.02
CA ALA A 24 -1.25 3.15 -6.08
C ALA A 24 -0.55 3.05 -4.70
N GLY A 25 -1.31 2.67 -3.66
CA GLY A 25 -0.83 2.65 -2.27
C GLY A 25 0.22 1.55 -1.99
N PRO A 26 1.39 1.88 -1.43
CA PRO A 26 2.44 0.93 -1.04
C PRO A 26 2.23 0.39 0.40
N ASN A 27 1.07 -0.18 0.73
CA ASN A 27 0.76 -0.55 2.12
C ASN A 27 1.66 -1.66 2.69
N HIS A 28 2.43 -2.36 1.86
CA HIS A 28 3.46 -3.31 2.28
C HIS A 28 4.86 -2.93 1.77
N GLY A 29 5.07 -1.64 1.46
CA GLY A 29 6.30 -1.09 0.93
C GLY A 29 6.32 -0.99 -0.59
N ILE A 30 7.49 -0.64 -1.16
CA ILE A 30 7.67 -0.44 -2.60
C ILE A 30 8.33 -1.64 -3.28
N SER A 31 8.03 -1.90 -4.55
CA SER A 31 8.77 -2.86 -5.37
C SER A 31 8.98 -2.30 -6.77
N LEU A 32 10.23 -2.34 -7.20
CA LEU A 32 10.63 -1.97 -8.54
C LEU A 32 10.39 -3.16 -9.47
N GLN A 33 9.68 -2.90 -10.57
CA GLN A 33 9.47 -3.90 -11.62
C GLN A 33 10.58 -3.76 -12.66
N VAL A 34 11.55 -4.68 -12.67
CA VAL A 34 12.65 -4.70 -13.65
C VAL A 34 12.53 -5.98 -14.47
N GLY A 35 12.28 -5.85 -15.78
CA GLY A 35 12.18 -7.00 -16.69
C GLY A 35 11.05 -7.98 -16.34
N GLY A 36 9.97 -7.52 -15.69
CA GLY A 36 8.85 -8.37 -15.25
C GLY A 36 9.06 -9.07 -13.90
N ILE A 37 10.18 -8.82 -13.22
CA ILE A 37 10.49 -9.34 -11.88
C ILE A 37 10.23 -8.24 -10.83
N ALA A 38 9.50 -8.59 -9.78
CA ALA A 38 9.27 -7.73 -8.62
C ALA A 38 10.46 -7.79 -7.67
N ILE A 39 11.28 -6.74 -7.69
CA ILE A 39 12.42 -6.57 -6.79
C ILE A 39 12.00 -5.60 -5.69
N PRO A 40 12.18 -5.92 -4.40
CA PRO A 40 11.84 -4.98 -3.35
C PRO A 40 12.65 -3.69 -3.52
N GLY A 41 11.97 -2.54 -3.54
CA GLY A 41 12.59 -1.27 -3.95
C GLY A 41 13.68 -0.77 -3.02
N CYS A 42 13.73 -1.35 -1.81
CA CYS A 42 14.69 -1.01 -0.76
C CYS A 42 15.84 -2.00 -0.60
N VAL A 43 16.01 -2.98 -1.50
CA VAL A 43 17.16 -3.91 -1.46
C VAL A 43 18.49 -3.15 -1.54
N PHE A 44 18.55 -2.08 -2.34
CA PHE A 44 19.76 -1.29 -2.53
C PHE A 44 19.84 -0.05 -1.62
N SER A 45 18.82 0.21 -0.78
CA SER A 45 18.75 1.28 0.24
C SER A 45 19.18 2.70 -0.17
N VAL A 46 19.26 3.02 -1.47
CA VAL A 46 19.81 4.30 -1.98
C VAL A 46 18.81 5.46 -1.97
N ILE A 47 17.54 5.21 -1.64
CA ILE A 47 16.48 6.24 -1.67
C ILE A 47 15.93 6.52 -0.26
N PRO A 48 15.71 7.79 0.14
CA PRO A 48 15.25 8.16 1.48
C PRO A 48 13.94 7.51 1.92
N VAL A 49 13.10 7.12 0.97
CA VAL A 49 11.83 6.42 1.22
C VAL A 49 12.02 5.04 1.84
N CYS A 50 13.23 4.48 1.83
CA CYS A 50 13.56 3.17 2.41
C CYS A 50 13.90 3.20 3.91
N ASN A 51 13.48 4.22 4.63
CA ASN A 51 13.65 4.28 6.08
C ASN A 51 12.92 3.10 6.77
N GLN A 52 13.62 2.35 7.62
CA GLN A 52 13.09 1.17 8.31
C GLN A 52 12.12 1.51 9.46
N VAL A 53 12.09 2.76 9.93
CA VAL A 53 11.19 3.21 10.99
C VAL A 53 9.93 3.82 10.38
N THR A 54 10.09 4.83 9.52
CA THR A 54 8.98 5.66 9.03
C THR A 54 8.76 5.62 7.52
N GLY A 55 9.59 4.86 6.79
CA GLY A 55 9.54 4.78 5.33
C GLY A 55 8.70 3.62 4.81
N LEU A 56 8.79 3.41 3.51
CA LEU A 56 8.13 2.33 2.76
C LEU A 56 9.07 1.13 2.54
N TYR A 57 9.88 0.82 3.56
CA TYR A 57 10.89 -0.22 3.49
C TYR A 57 10.29 -1.61 3.24
N SER A 58 10.84 -2.30 2.24
CA SER A 58 10.50 -3.69 1.85
C SER A 58 11.72 -4.55 1.51
N GLY A 59 12.94 -4.10 1.83
CA GLY A 59 14.19 -4.62 1.25
C GLY A 59 14.52 -6.08 1.59
N VAL A 60 14.26 -6.52 2.82
CA VAL A 60 14.57 -7.87 3.30
C VAL A 60 13.28 -8.54 3.75
N CYS A 61 12.58 -9.19 2.82
CA CYS A 61 11.35 -9.91 3.14
C CYS A 61 11.58 -10.98 4.23
N PRO A 62 10.65 -11.16 5.18
CA PRO A 62 9.32 -10.54 5.27
C PRO A 62 9.27 -9.21 6.05
N ASN A 63 10.42 -8.60 6.37
CA ASN A 63 10.48 -7.42 7.22
C ASN A 63 10.07 -6.15 6.46
N GLU A 64 9.06 -5.47 7.00
CA GLU A 64 8.58 -4.14 6.58
C GLU A 64 9.03 -3.08 7.59
N SER A 65 8.87 -1.78 7.29
CA SER A 65 9.18 -0.73 8.27
C SER A 65 8.28 -0.82 9.51
N GLU A 66 8.73 -0.27 10.64
CA GLU A 66 7.91 -0.19 11.87
C GLU A 66 6.56 0.50 11.62
N PHE A 67 6.57 1.57 10.82
CA PHE A 67 5.36 2.26 10.39
C PHE A 67 4.40 1.35 9.62
N LEU A 68 4.88 0.64 8.59
CA LEU A 68 4.05 -0.27 7.80
C LEU A 68 3.53 -1.44 8.65
N GLN A 69 4.36 -1.97 9.54
CA GLN A 69 3.93 -2.99 10.48
C GLN A 69 2.83 -2.45 11.40
N ASP A 70 2.93 -1.20 11.87
CA ASP A 70 1.95 -0.62 12.78
C ASP A 70 0.58 -0.39 12.14
N ILE A 71 0.53 0.24 10.96
CA ILE A 71 -0.73 0.50 10.26
C ILE A 71 -1.42 -0.80 9.80
N ASN A 72 -0.65 -1.85 9.50
CA ASN A 72 -1.18 -3.14 9.06
C ASN A 72 -1.59 -4.06 10.22
N LYS A 73 -1.31 -3.71 11.49
CA LYS A 73 -1.80 -4.48 12.65
C LYS A 73 -3.32 -4.43 12.77
N GLN A 74 -3.95 -3.38 12.26
CA GLN A 74 -5.38 -3.14 12.37
C GLN A 74 -6.01 -3.05 10.99
N VAL A 75 -7.03 -3.85 10.74
CA VAL A 75 -7.85 -3.72 9.54
C VAL A 75 -8.69 -2.46 9.66
N GLY A 76 -8.81 -1.68 8.58
CA GLY A 76 -9.64 -0.47 8.61
C GLY A 76 -8.95 0.77 9.19
N TYR A 77 -7.61 0.78 9.29
CA TYR A 77 -6.86 1.86 9.95
C TYR A 77 -7.24 3.27 9.46
N GLU A 78 -7.45 3.43 8.15
CA GLU A 78 -7.78 4.72 7.54
C GLU A 78 -9.28 4.98 7.35
N GLY A 79 -10.15 3.98 7.54
CA GLY A 79 -11.58 4.15 7.28
C GLY A 79 -12.40 2.86 7.40
N THR A 80 -13.72 3.03 7.52
CA THR A 80 -14.67 1.91 7.63
C THR A 80 -14.80 1.14 6.31
N HIS A 81 -14.90 1.87 5.20
CA HIS A 81 -14.99 1.33 3.85
C HIS A 81 -13.70 1.66 3.09
N ILE A 82 -12.89 0.65 2.80
CA ILE A 82 -11.60 0.87 2.11
C ILE A 82 -11.63 0.30 0.70
N PHE A 83 -11.33 1.17 -0.27
CA PHE A 83 -11.13 0.83 -1.67
C PHE A 83 -9.68 1.09 -2.04
N THR A 84 -9.06 0.15 -2.75
CA THR A 84 -7.73 0.39 -3.31
C THR A 84 -7.72 0.19 -4.81
N ILE A 85 -7.10 1.17 -5.46
CA ILE A 85 -7.00 1.33 -6.88
C ILE A 85 -5.52 1.17 -7.24
N TYR A 86 -5.11 0.06 -7.87
CA TYR A 86 -3.74 -0.22 -8.29
C TYR A 86 -3.65 -0.78 -9.72
N SER A 87 -2.47 -0.64 -10.33
CA SER A 87 -2.13 -1.22 -11.63
C SER A 87 -1.13 -2.37 -11.48
N LYS A 88 -1.34 -3.45 -12.24
CA LYS A 88 -0.34 -4.54 -12.36
C LYS A 88 0.97 -4.11 -13.01
N LYS A 89 0.92 -3.03 -13.80
CA LYS A 89 2.03 -2.48 -14.60
C LYS A 89 2.65 -1.24 -13.98
N ASP A 90 2.32 -0.92 -12.72
CA ASP A 90 3.01 0.15 -12.00
C ASP A 90 4.50 -0.21 -11.87
N GLN A 91 5.38 0.66 -12.32
CA GLN A 91 6.83 0.41 -12.36
C GLN A 91 7.57 1.02 -11.16
N ILE A 92 6.92 1.93 -10.45
CA ILE A 92 7.51 2.74 -9.39
C ILE A 92 7.15 2.14 -8.04
N VAL A 93 5.85 2.01 -7.78
CA VAL A 93 5.33 1.38 -6.59
C VAL A 93 5.35 -0.13 -6.79
N GLY A 94 4.93 -0.61 -7.97
CA GLY A 94 4.83 -2.03 -8.37
C GLY A 94 3.42 -2.63 -8.21
N TYR A 95 3.26 -3.96 -8.21
CA TYR A 95 2.01 -4.64 -7.82
C TYR A 95 2.12 -5.46 -6.54
N THR A 96 3.13 -6.33 -6.49
CA THR A 96 3.41 -7.23 -5.36
C THR A 96 4.74 -6.92 -4.72
N VAL A 97 4.88 -7.23 -3.44
CA VAL A 97 6.16 -7.25 -2.73
C VAL A 97 6.08 -8.29 -1.62
N CYS A 98 7.16 -9.04 -1.36
CA CYS A 98 7.19 -10.09 -0.33
C CYS A 98 5.98 -11.06 -0.39
N SER A 99 5.58 -11.46 -1.59
CA SER A 99 4.40 -12.32 -1.85
C SER A 99 3.05 -11.76 -1.37
N LYS A 100 2.99 -10.47 -1.03
CA LYS A 100 1.77 -9.74 -0.68
C LYS A 100 1.39 -8.77 -1.80
N VAL A 101 0.08 -8.59 -1.99
CA VAL A 101 -0.46 -7.46 -2.76
C VAL A 101 -0.34 -6.23 -1.86
N ARG A 102 0.23 -5.13 -2.37
CA ARG A 102 0.39 -3.89 -1.56
C ARG A 102 -0.88 -3.10 -1.42
N ALA A 103 -1.82 -3.29 -2.33
CA ALA A 103 -3.15 -2.76 -2.15
C ALA A 103 -3.83 -3.48 -0.98
N LEU A 104 -4.50 -2.71 -0.13
CA LEU A 104 -5.23 -3.27 1.01
C LEU A 104 -6.33 -4.18 0.45
N LYS A 105 -6.43 -5.41 0.97
CA LYS A 105 -7.53 -6.31 0.61
C LYS A 105 -8.85 -5.69 1.05
N ILE A 106 -9.74 -5.48 0.10
CA ILE A 106 -11.09 -4.97 0.31
C ILE A 106 -11.89 -6.05 1.06
N ALA A 107 -12.37 -5.74 2.26
CA ALA A 107 -13.32 -6.57 3.01
C ALA A 107 -14.77 -6.10 2.78
N SER A 108 -15.09 -5.62 1.57
CA SER A 108 -16.42 -5.12 1.21
C SER A 108 -16.96 -5.93 0.04
N SER A 109 -18.08 -6.62 0.29
CA SER A 109 -18.65 -7.63 -0.62
C SER A 109 -19.41 -7.03 -1.82
N TRP A 110 -19.60 -5.70 -1.92
CA TRP A 110 -20.55 -5.12 -2.90
C TRP A 110 -20.17 -3.82 -3.59
N ALA A 111 -19.01 -3.23 -3.35
CA ALA A 111 -18.67 -1.94 -3.97
C ALA A 111 -17.66 -2.10 -5.12
N CYS A 112 -18.18 -1.99 -6.34
CA CYS A 112 -17.40 -1.93 -7.57
C CYS A 112 -17.35 -0.47 -8.04
N ILE A 113 -16.24 0.23 -7.77
CA ILE A 113 -15.99 1.56 -8.31
C ILE A 113 -15.48 1.39 -9.75
N THR A 114 -16.34 1.63 -10.74
CA THR A 114 -15.92 1.69 -12.14
C THR A 114 -15.38 3.09 -12.44
N LEU A 115 -14.05 3.25 -12.41
CA LEU A 115 -13.39 4.42 -12.94
C LEU A 115 -13.07 4.19 -14.42
N LEU A 116 -13.81 4.86 -15.30
CA LEU A 116 -13.46 4.97 -16.72
C LEU A 116 -12.30 5.96 -16.87
N LEU A 117 -11.08 5.50 -16.63
CA LEU A 117 -9.87 6.24 -17.02
C LEU A 117 -9.37 5.67 -18.35
N THR A 118 -9.39 6.52 -19.37
CA THR A 118 -9.03 6.26 -20.76
C THR A 118 -7.61 5.71 -20.91
N ASP A 119 -7.50 4.63 -21.68
CA ASP A 119 -6.32 4.07 -22.34
C ASP A 119 -5.07 3.76 -21.48
N LYS A 120 -4.82 2.46 -21.27
CA LYS A 120 -3.58 1.79 -20.82
C LYS A 120 -3.40 1.40 -19.35
N MET A 121 -4.34 1.69 -18.45
CA MET A 121 -4.27 1.18 -17.08
C MET A 121 -5.19 -0.04 -16.93
N ASP A 122 -4.60 -1.25 -16.89
CA ASP A 122 -5.30 -2.49 -16.52
C ASP A 122 -5.65 -2.42 -15.03
N PHE A 123 -6.73 -1.69 -14.73
CA PHE A 123 -7.25 -1.46 -13.41
C PHE A 123 -7.97 -2.72 -12.94
N LEU A 124 -7.32 -3.52 -12.10
CA LEU A 124 -7.99 -4.61 -11.40
C LEU A 124 -8.72 -4.04 -10.20
N THR A 125 -9.93 -3.55 -10.42
CA THR A 125 -10.97 -3.55 -9.39
C THR A 125 -11.24 -4.99 -9.02
N ARG A 126 -10.44 -5.52 -8.08
CA ARG A 126 -10.66 -6.87 -7.57
C ARG A 126 -11.80 -6.79 -6.57
N CYS A 127 -13.03 -6.93 -7.04
CA CYS A 127 -14.14 -7.41 -6.23
C CYS A 127 -13.81 -8.87 -5.91
N THR A 128 -13.15 -9.14 -4.78
CA THR A 128 -12.98 -10.52 -4.32
C THR A 128 -14.32 -11.01 -3.79
N PRO A 129 -14.91 -12.09 -4.37
CA PRO A 129 -15.97 -12.81 -3.69
C PRO A 129 -15.39 -13.50 -2.45
N ALA A 130 -16.25 -13.68 -1.44
CA ALA A 130 -15.95 -14.32 -0.16
C ALA A 130 -15.33 -15.71 -0.32
#